data_AF-A0A067L034-F1
#
_entry.id   AF-A0A067L034-F1
#
_cell.length_a   1.000
_cell.length_b   1.000
_cell.length_c   1.000
_cell.angle_alpha   90.00
_cell.angle_beta   90.00
_cell.angle_gamma   90.00
#
_symmetry.space_group_name_H-M   'P 1'
#
loop_
_entity.id
_entity.type
_entity.pdbx_description
1 polymer ?
#
loop_
_entity_poly.entity_id
_entity_poly.type
_entity_poly.pdbx_seq_one_letter_code
_entity_poly.pdbx_strand_id
1 'polypeptide(L)' 'MKDPLALPAGPITRARAAKLRACFNAFAQEQITLELQDHSYARCEIELQEALKFVMVLEACKEAAH' A
#
# COMPACT_ATOMS: atom_id res chain seq x y z
N MET A 1 -1.63 -26.87 5.04
CA MET A 1 -0.23 -26.38 4.90
C MET A 1 0.20 -25.82 6.24
N LYS A 2 1.46 -26.03 6.66
CA LYS A 2 2.00 -25.41 7.89
C LYS A 2 2.35 -23.96 7.56
N ASP A 3 1.99 -23.01 8.43
CA ASP A 3 2.30 -21.59 8.25
C ASP A 3 3.81 -21.40 7.99
N PRO A 4 4.22 -20.79 6.86
CA PRO A 4 5.62 -20.57 6.52
C PRO A 4 6.32 -19.57 7.44
N LEU A 5 5.59 -18.73 8.18
CA LEU A 5 6.14 -17.76 9.14
C LEU A 5 6.19 -18.31 10.58
N ALA A 6 5.61 -19.48 10.83
CA ALA A 6 5.62 -20.08 12.16
C ALA A 6 7.04 -20.46 12.60
N LEU A 7 7.47 -19.89 13.72
CA LEU A 7 8.76 -20.22 14.32
C LEU A 7 8.72 -21.63 14.91
N PRO A 8 9.73 -22.47 14.65
CA PRO A 8 9.83 -23.77 15.28
C PRO A 8 10.16 -23.63 16.77
N ALA A 9 9.59 -24.52 17.59
CA ALA A 9 9.96 -24.64 18.99
C ALA A 9 11.32 -25.37 19.09
N GLY A 10 12.35 -24.68 19.57
CA GLY A 10 13.69 -25.23 19.80
C GLY A 10 14.77 -24.74 18.81
N PRO A 11 16.01 -25.23 18.96
CA PRO A 11 17.12 -24.82 18.12
C PRO A 11 16.87 -25.06 16.63
N ILE A 12 17.26 -24.11 15.79
CA ILE A 12 17.10 -24.19 14.34
C ILE A 12 18.42 -24.37 13.64
N THR A 13 18.40 -25.12 12.53
CA THR A 13 19.55 -25.21 11.65
C THR A 13 19.74 -23.89 10.90
N ARG A 14 20.98 -23.57 10.52
CA ARG A 14 21.31 -22.37 9.75
C ARG A 14 20.51 -22.29 8.44
N ALA A 15 20.34 -23.42 7.74
CA ALA A 15 19.55 -23.48 6.51
C ALA A 15 18.08 -23.11 6.75
N ARG A 16 17.49 -23.57 7.87
CA ARG A 16 16.12 -23.22 8.25
C ARG A 16 15.99 -21.75 8.63
N ALA A 17 16.98 -21.20 9.36
CA ALA A 17 17.05 -19.78 9.68
C ALA A 17 17.09 -18.90 8.43
N ALA A 18 17.88 -19.28 7.42
CA ALA A 18 17.97 -18.56 6.16
C ALA A 18 16.62 -18.54 5.40
N LYS A 19 15.92 -19.69 5.38
CA LYS A 19 14.59 -19.78 4.77
C LYS A 19 13.56 -18.91 5.49
N LEU A 20 13.53 -18.95 6.82
CA LEU A 20 12.64 -18.11 7.63
C LEU A 20 12.92 -16.62 7.38
N ARG A 21 14.18 -16.21 7.38
CA ARG A 21 14.57 -14.83 7.05
C ARG A 21 14.05 -14.40 5.67
N ALA A 22 14.19 -15.25 4.64
CA ALA A 22 13.67 -14.94 3.32
C ALA A 22 12.14 -14.79 3.32
N CYS A 23 11.42 -15.68 4.02
CA CYS A 23 9.97 -15.60 4.15
C CYS A 23 9.52 -14.33 4.89
N PHE A 24 10.17 -13.97 6.01
CA PHE A 24 9.85 -12.74 6.75
C PHE A 24 10.14 -11.48 5.92
N ASN A 25 11.24 -11.46 5.18
CA ASN A 25 11.56 -10.33 4.30
C ASN A 25 10.52 -10.17 3.19
N ALA A 26 10.09 -11.28 2.58
CA ALA A 26 9.04 -11.26 1.55
C ALA A 26 7.71 -10.76 2.12
N PHE A 27 7.31 -11.28 3.29
CA PHE A 27 6.09 -10.84 3.97
C PHE A 27 6.15 -9.34 4.31
N ALA A 28 7.24 -8.87 4.90
CA ALA A 28 7.41 -7.45 5.23
C ALA A 28 7.34 -6.57 3.97
N GLN A 29 7.97 -6.99 2.87
CA GLN A 29 7.93 -6.26 1.60
C GLN A 29 6.50 -6.18 1.04
N GLU A 30 5.74 -7.27 1.10
CA GLU A 30 4.35 -7.33 0.66
C GLU A 30 3.48 -6.38 1.50
N GLN A 31 3.60 -6.45 2.84
CA GLN A 31 2.85 -5.56 3.74
C GLN A 31 3.19 -4.09 3.52
N ILE A 32 4.48 -3.75 3.37
CA ILE A 32 4.92 -2.37 3.10
C ILE A 32 4.36 -1.89 1.75
N THR A 33 4.37 -2.75 0.74
CA THR A 33 3.86 -2.41 -0.60
C THR A 33 2.36 -2.15 -0.57
N LEU A 34 1.60 -2.99 0.14
CA LEU A 34 0.16 -2.80 0.35
C LEU A 34 -0.12 -1.46 1.04
N GLU A 35 0.57 -1.19 2.15
CA GLU A 35 0.36 0.03 2.93
C GLU A 35 0.71 1.29 2.13
N LEU A 36 1.82 1.27 1.37
CA LEU A 36 2.21 2.37 0.49
C LEU A 36 1.21 2.58 -0.66
N GLN A 37 0.70 1.49 -1.22
CA GLN A 37 -0.32 1.53 -2.25
C GLN A 37 -1.62 2.17 -1.72
N ASP A 38 -2.08 1.77 -0.54
CA ASP A 38 -3.26 2.36 0.11
C ASP A 38 -3.06 3.85 0.41
N HIS A 39 -1.89 4.24 0.94
CA HIS A 39 -1.56 5.65 1.14
C HIS A 39 -1.52 6.44 -0.18
N SER A 40 -1.01 5.84 -1.26
CA SER A 40 -0.98 6.47 -2.58
C SER A 40 -2.38 6.68 -3.15
N TYR A 41 -3.29 5.70 -2.96
CA TYR A 41 -4.67 5.83 -3.38
C TYR A 41 -5.43 6.87 -2.56
N ALA A 42 -5.26 6.90 -1.24
CA ALA A 42 -5.88 7.91 -0.38
C ALA A 42 -5.45 9.33 -0.79
N ARG A 43 -4.17 9.51 -1.10
CA ARG A 43 -3.66 10.80 -1.60
C ARG A 43 -4.23 11.15 -2.98
N CYS A 44 -4.30 10.18 -3.89
CA CYS A 44 -4.88 10.36 -5.22
C CYS A 44 -6.37 10.77 -5.15
N GLU A 45 -7.14 10.18 -4.24
CA GLU A 45 -8.54 10.53 -4.03
C GLU A 45 -8.71 12.00 -3.62
N ILE A 46 -7.87 12.48 -2.70
CA ILE A 46 -7.88 13.89 -2.27
C ILE A 46 -7.54 14.82 -3.44
N GLU A 47 -6.45 14.53 -4.16
CA GLU A 47 -6.02 15.33 -5.31
C GLU A 47 -7.10 15.38 -6.40
N LEU A 48 -7.78 14.26 -6.66
CA LEU A 48 -8.88 14.20 -7.62
C LEU A 48 -10.10 15.01 -7.16
N GLN A 49 -10.47 14.93 -5.87
CA GLN A 49 -11.56 15.74 -5.32
C GLN A 49 -11.27 17.24 -5.42
N GLU A 50 -10.04 17.66 -5.17
CA GLU A 50 -9.63 19.06 -5.32
C GLU A 50 -9.68 19.50 -6.79
N ALA A 51 -9.17 18.69 -7.71
CA ALA A 51 -9.25 18.96 -9.15
C ALA A 51 -10.70 19.11 -9.63
N LEU A 52 -11.61 18.24 -9.18
CA LEU A 52 -13.04 18.34 -9.50
C LEU A 52 -13.66 19.65 -9.02
N LYS A 53 -13.28 20.15 -7.83
CA LYS A 53 -13.75 21.46 -7.35
C LYS A 53 -13.33 22.59 -8.28
N PHE A 54 -12.08 22.57 -8.77
CA PHE A 54 -11.61 23.57 -9.73
C PHE A 54 -12.38 23.49 -11.06
N VAL A 55 -12.66 22.28 -11.56
CA VAL A 55 -13.48 22.10 -12.77
C VAL A 55 -14.87 22.71 -12.60
N MET A 56 -15.56 22.42 -11.50
CA MET A 56 -16.89 23.00 -11.23
C MET A 56 -16.86 24.54 -11.19
N VAL A 57 -15.83 25.12 -10.60
CA VAL A 57 -15.66 26.59 -10.55
C VAL A 57 -15.47 27.16 -11.95
N LEU A 58 -14.61 26.54 -12.77
CA LEU A 58 -14.38 26.97 -14.15
C LEU A 58 -15.66 26.87 -14.99
N GLU A 59 -16.44 25.81 -14.81
CA GLU A 59 -17.75 25.64 -15.46
C GLU A 59 -18.73 26.74 -15.05
N ALA A 60 -18.84 27.03 -13.75
CA ALA A 60 -19.69 28.11 -13.25
C ALA A 60 -19.24 29.50 -13.78
N CYS A 61 -17.94 29.76 -13.84
CA CYS A 61 -17.41 30.99 -14.44
C CYS A 61 -17.74 31.11 -15.93
N LYS A 62 -17.66 30.00 -16.68
CA LYS A 62 -18.05 29.94 -18.10
C LYS A 62 -19.54 30.22 -18.27
N GLU A 63 -20.39 29.64 -17.43
CA GLU A 63 -21.85 29.86 -17.46
C GLU A 63 -22.23 31.30 -17.13
N ALA A 64 -21.57 31.91 -16.13
CA ALA A 64 -21.82 33.30 -15.74
C ALA A 64 -21.32 34.35 -16.77
N ALA A 65 -20.50 33.93 -17.74
CA ALA A 65 -20.00 34.80 -18.80
C ALA A 65 -20.92 34.87 -20.04
N HIS A 66 -22.05 34.15 -20.02
CA HIS A 66 -23.13 34.20 -21.01
C HIS A 66 -24.34 34.97 -20.47
#